data_AF-A0ABD3NMF8-F1
#
_entry.id   AF-A0ABD3NMF8-F1
#
_cell.length_a   1.000
_cell.length_b   1.000
_cell.length_c   1.000
_cell.angle_alpha   90.00
_cell.angle_beta   90.00
_cell.angle_gamma   90.00
#
_symmetry.space_group_name_H-M   'P 1'
#
loop_
_entity.id
_entity.type
_entity.pdbx_description
1 polymer ?
#
loop_
_entity_poly.entity_id
_entity_poly.type
_entity_poly.pdbx_seq_one_letter_code
_entity_poly.pdbx_strand_id
1 'polypeptide(L)'
;MMKLSSLFATTTFLLSFITTNAEEPYVYGKDPKKDAEYDISMGMAGIQQAAKDPKLLAQLFQDMQDPELMAEARKMMESPEWKKKMKELTNDKAFKSSADQLKKTMEDPNEAAKLTAKMEHMMKVGQEAQKAEAKDTMAEAMKAMNDPSVMAEAARMMKDPNFQQQLSQMAKDPSFKKYVSAMQEMMEDPRTKRQMEMMADSFRSAL
;
A
#
# COMPACT_ATOMS: atom_id res chain seq x y z
N MET A 1 62.02 53.67 18.12
CA MET A 1 60.80 53.43 18.93
C MET A 1 59.66 53.06 17.99
N MET A 2 58.87 52.03 18.35
CA MET A 2 57.45 51.68 18.01
C MET A 2 56.87 52.10 16.64
N LYS A 3 56.45 51.18 15.74
CA LYS A 3 55.31 50.21 15.69
C LYS A 3 53.99 50.80 15.08
N LEU A 4 53.32 49.92 14.31
CA LEU A 4 51.90 49.91 13.84
C LEU A 4 51.57 50.84 12.64
N SER A 5 50.74 50.50 11.65
CA SER A 5 49.90 49.34 11.29
C SER A 5 49.19 49.61 9.96
N SER A 6 48.75 48.56 9.24
CA SER A 6 47.42 48.44 8.56
C SER A 6 47.09 49.39 7.38
N LEU A 7 46.41 49.05 6.27
CA LEU A 7 45.83 47.86 5.62
C LEU A 7 45.41 48.32 4.20
N PHE A 8 45.59 47.44 3.20
CA PHE A 8 44.75 47.10 2.03
C PHE A 8 43.76 48.11 1.38
N ALA A 9 43.78 48.13 0.03
CA ALA A 9 42.62 47.78 -0.81
C ALA A 9 42.97 47.89 -2.33
N THR A 10 43.27 46.76 -2.98
CA THR A 10 43.37 46.67 -4.44
C THR A 10 42.20 45.85 -4.97
N THR A 11 41.31 46.53 -5.69
CA THR A 11 40.14 45.99 -6.36
C THR A 11 40.56 45.29 -7.65
N THR A 12 40.45 43.96 -7.71
CA THR A 12 40.55 43.22 -8.98
C THR A 12 39.35 42.30 -9.12
N PHE A 13 38.51 42.68 -10.08
CA PHE A 13 37.40 41.94 -10.64
C PHE A 13 37.92 40.61 -11.22
N LEU A 14 37.56 39.49 -10.60
CA LEU A 14 37.86 38.15 -11.13
C LEU A 14 36.53 37.48 -11.45
N LEU A 15 36.26 37.38 -12.77
CA LEU A 15 35.22 36.56 -13.36
C LEU A 15 35.37 35.12 -12.85
N SER A 16 34.54 34.73 -11.89
CA SER A 16 34.36 33.32 -11.56
C SER A 16 33.44 32.69 -12.60
N PHE A 17 34.03 31.82 -13.42
CA PHE A 17 33.34 30.72 -14.09
C PHE A 17 32.46 29.98 -13.06
N ILE A 18 31.17 30.28 -13.03
CA ILE A 18 30.19 29.37 -12.42
C ILE A 18 29.84 28.37 -13.51
N THR A 19 30.59 27.27 -13.56
CA THR A 19 30.10 26.03 -14.16
C THR A 19 28.95 25.55 -13.29
N THR A 20 27.73 26.05 -13.55
CA THR A 20 26.51 25.38 -13.13
C THR A 20 26.48 24.06 -13.88
N ASN A 21 26.95 22.99 -13.22
CA ASN A 21 26.45 21.64 -13.50
C ASN A 21 24.95 21.69 -13.23
N ALA A 22 24.18 22.02 -14.27
CA ALA A 22 22.76 21.75 -14.31
C ALA A 22 22.65 20.22 -14.37
N GLU A 23 22.51 19.58 -13.22
CA GLU A 23 21.95 18.23 -13.16
C GLU A 23 20.55 18.34 -13.77
N GLU A 24 20.42 17.90 -15.03
CA GLU A 24 19.13 17.85 -15.70
C GLU A 24 18.14 17.11 -14.79
N PRO A 25 16.90 17.63 -14.64
CA PRO A 25 15.89 16.96 -13.84
C PRO A 25 15.75 15.52 -14.34
N TYR A 26 15.88 14.57 -13.43
CA TYR A 26 15.84 13.16 -13.74
C TYR A 26 14.53 12.82 -14.50
N VAL A 27 14.67 12.31 -15.72
CA VAL A 27 13.55 11.92 -16.59
C VAL A 27 13.47 10.39 -16.60
N TYR A 28 12.38 9.87 -16.03
CA TYR A 28 12.09 8.45 -15.99
C TYR A 28 12.07 7.85 -17.41
N GLY A 29 12.77 6.73 -17.61
CA GLY A 29 12.83 5.99 -18.88
C GLY A 29 14.06 6.29 -19.74
N LYS A 30 14.96 7.21 -19.34
CA LYS A 30 16.22 7.48 -20.05
C LYS A 30 17.40 6.67 -19.54
N ASP A 31 17.39 6.25 -18.28
CA ASP A 31 18.46 5.47 -17.67
C ASP A 31 17.87 4.39 -16.76
N PRO A 32 17.87 3.11 -17.21
CA PRO A 32 17.29 2.00 -16.48
C PRO A 32 17.82 1.84 -15.04
N LYS A 33 19.06 2.28 -14.77
CA LYS A 33 19.63 2.22 -13.42
C LYS A 33 19.11 3.33 -12.53
N LYS A 34 18.96 4.55 -13.06
CA LYS A 34 18.36 5.65 -12.31
C LYS A 34 16.88 5.45 -12.10
N ASP A 35 16.20 4.80 -13.06
CA ASP A 35 14.83 4.32 -12.93
C ASP A 35 14.69 3.30 -11.80
N ALA A 36 15.56 2.28 -11.76
CA ALA A 36 15.57 1.33 -10.67
C ALA A 36 15.87 1.99 -9.31
N GLU A 37 16.80 2.94 -9.25
CA GLU A 37 17.09 3.72 -8.03
C GLU A 37 15.88 4.54 -7.56
N TYR A 38 15.19 5.19 -8.50
CA TYR A 38 14.02 6.00 -8.23
C TYR A 38 12.85 5.14 -7.74
N ASP A 39 12.57 4.02 -8.39
CA ASP A 39 11.51 3.08 -8.01
C ASP A 39 11.75 2.47 -6.63
N ILE A 40 13.00 2.09 -6.34
CA ILE A 40 13.40 1.58 -5.03
C ILE A 40 13.21 2.67 -3.96
N SER A 41 13.62 3.90 -4.24
CA SER A 41 13.46 5.02 -3.31
C SER A 41 11.98 5.32 -3.02
N MET A 42 11.14 5.27 -4.06
CA MET A 42 9.70 5.49 -3.96
C MET A 42 9.02 4.36 -3.18
N GLY A 43 9.39 3.11 -3.46
CA GLY A 43 8.90 1.95 -2.72
C GLY A 43 9.27 2.01 -1.24
N MET A 44 10.51 2.37 -0.92
CA MET A 44 10.98 2.55 0.46
C MET A 44 10.25 3.71 1.17
N ALA A 45 10.01 4.83 0.47
CA ALA A 45 9.23 5.93 1.00
C ALA A 45 7.77 5.53 1.27
N GLY A 46 7.17 4.74 0.37
CA GLY A 46 5.83 4.17 0.55
C GLY A 46 5.74 3.25 1.76
N ILE A 47 6.72 2.36 1.95
CA ILE A 47 6.81 1.50 3.14
C ILE A 47 7.01 2.33 4.41
N GLN A 48 7.85 3.36 4.37
CA GLN A 48 8.09 4.24 5.52
C GLN A 48 6.84 5.05 5.88
N GLN A 49 6.06 5.45 4.89
CA GLN A 49 4.78 6.12 5.09
C GLN A 49 3.73 5.16 5.66
N ALA A 50 3.66 3.94 5.11
CA ALA A 50 2.81 2.87 5.64
C ALA A 50 3.16 2.54 7.09
N ALA A 51 4.44 2.52 7.46
CA ALA A 51 4.88 2.27 8.83
C ALA A 51 4.47 3.38 9.84
N LYS A 52 4.09 4.57 9.35
CA LYS A 52 3.61 5.69 10.17
C LYS A 52 2.08 5.76 10.24
N ASP A 53 1.39 5.14 9.30
CA ASP A 53 -0.06 5.13 9.21
C ASP A 53 -0.59 3.71 9.50
N PRO A 54 -1.27 3.51 10.65
CA PRO A 54 -1.84 2.21 11.02
C PRO A 54 -2.71 1.57 9.94
N LYS A 55 -3.45 2.37 9.17
CA LYS A 55 -4.36 1.90 8.12
C LYS A 55 -3.59 1.42 6.89
N LEU A 56 -2.59 2.19 6.44
CA LEU A 56 -1.71 1.78 5.35
C LEU A 56 -0.83 0.59 5.74
N LEU A 57 -0.41 0.50 7.01
CA LEU A 57 0.30 -0.66 7.53
C LEU A 57 -0.58 -1.92 7.47
N ALA A 58 -1.83 -1.83 7.92
CA ALA A 58 -2.78 -2.93 7.87
C ALA A 58 -3.06 -3.37 6.43
N GLN A 59 -3.22 -2.42 5.50
CA GLN A 59 -3.41 -2.70 4.08
C GLN A 59 -2.17 -3.38 3.50
N LEU A 60 -0.98 -2.83 3.71
CA LEU A 60 0.28 -3.42 3.26
C LEU A 60 0.46 -4.86 3.79
N PHE A 61 0.05 -5.11 5.03
CA PHE A 61 0.12 -6.44 5.63
C PHE A 61 -0.89 -7.42 5.03
N GLN A 62 -2.05 -6.93 4.58
CA GLN A 62 -3.02 -7.73 3.83
C GLN A 62 -2.51 -8.00 2.41
N ASP A 63 -1.97 -6.99 1.74
CA ASP A 63 -1.40 -7.12 0.40
C ASP A 63 -0.22 -8.11 0.40
N MET A 64 0.61 -8.12 1.45
CA MET A 64 1.68 -9.12 1.62
C MET A 64 1.18 -10.53 1.95
N GLN A 65 -0.09 -10.72 2.34
CA GLN A 65 -0.68 -12.06 2.49
C GLN A 65 -1.18 -12.61 1.15
N ASP A 66 -1.30 -11.77 0.12
CA ASP A 66 -1.65 -12.21 -1.22
C ASP A 66 -0.47 -13.00 -1.82
N PRO A 67 -0.65 -14.29 -2.16
CA PRO A 67 0.41 -15.11 -2.73
C PRO A 67 0.91 -14.62 -4.09
N GLU A 68 0.06 -13.99 -4.91
CA GLU A 68 0.46 -13.45 -6.22
C GLU A 68 1.34 -12.21 -6.05
N LEU A 69 0.92 -11.31 -5.17
CA LEU A 69 1.67 -10.08 -4.85
C LEU A 69 3.02 -10.41 -4.19
N MET A 70 3.06 -11.42 -3.31
CA MET A 70 4.31 -11.96 -2.76
C MET A 70 5.22 -12.57 -3.82
N ALA A 71 4.68 -13.28 -4.81
CA ALA A 71 5.48 -13.86 -5.89
C ALA A 71 6.12 -12.77 -6.76
N GLU A 72 5.39 -11.71 -7.07
CA GLU A 72 5.90 -10.57 -7.80
C GLU A 72 6.91 -9.75 -6.99
N ALA A 73 6.62 -9.48 -5.72
CA ALA A 73 7.55 -8.82 -4.80
C ALA A 73 8.85 -9.62 -4.65
N ARG A 74 8.77 -10.96 -4.54
CA ARG A 74 9.95 -11.84 -4.52
C ARG A 74 10.75 -11.72 -5.81
N LYS A 75 10.08 -11.71 -6.97
CA LYS A 75 10.75 -11.53 -8.27
C LYS A 75 11.49 -10.19 -8.34
N MET A 76 10.90 -9.11 -7.84
CA MET A 76 11.56 -7.80 -7.75
C MET A 76 12.73 -7.81 -6.76
N MET A 77 12.58 -8.43 -5.58
CA MET A 77 13.66 -8.57 -4.59
C MET A 77 14.80 -9.48 -5.09
N GLU A 78 14.50 -10.42 -5.97
CA GLU A 78 15.50 -11.30 -6.57
C GLU A 78 16.24 -10.66 -7.73
N SER A 79 15.79 -9.50 -8.20
CA SER A 79 16.43 -8.77 -9.29
C SER A 79 17.87 -8.40 -8.93
N PRO A 80 18.80 -8.43 -9.91
CA PRO A 80 20.20 -8.11 -9.68
C PRO A 80 20.41 -6.64 -9.26
N GLU A 81 19.58 -5.73 -9.75
CA GLU A 81 19.52 -4.31 -9.35
C GLU A 81 19.22 -4.17 -7.85
N TRP A 82 18.15 -4.83 -7.37
CA TRP A 82 17.78 -4.84 -5.96
C TRP A 82 18.85 -5.48 -5.08
N LYS A 83 19.36 -6.66 -5.48
CA LYS A 83 20.43 -7.34 -4.75
C LYS A 83 21.69 -6.48 -4.64
N LYS A 84 22.05 -5.77 -5.71
CA LYS A 84 23.20 -4.87 -5.71
C LYS A 84 22.96 -3.69 -4.76
N LYS A 85 21.79 -3.04 -4.84
CA LYS A 85 21.43 -1.94 -3.94
C LYS A 85 21.38 -2.36 -2.49
N MET A 86 20.77 -3.51 -2.18
CA MET A 86 20.78 -4.05 -0.83
C MET A 86 22.18 -4.41 -0.35
N LYS A 87 23.07 -4.88 -1.24
CA LYS A 87 24.47 -5.14 -0.89
C LYS A 87 25.26 -3.86 -0.63
N GLU A 88 24.98 -2.78 -1.35
CA GLU A 88 25.53 -1.44 -1.08
C GLU A 88 25.02 -0.91 0.27
N LEU A 89 23.70 -0.96 0.50
CA LEU A 89 23.05 -0.57 1.74
C LEU A 89 23.57 -1.37 2.95
N THR A 90 23.65 -2.70 2.84
CA THR A 90 24.17 -3.54 3.94
C THR A 90 25.66 -3.36 4.18
N ASN A 91 26.42 -2.87 3.21
CA ASN A 91 27.82 -2.51 3.42
C ASN A 91 28.01 -1.09 3.95
N ASP A 92 26.98 -0.25 3.88
CA ASP A 92 26.99 1.07 4.46
C ASP A 92 27.15 1.02 5.99
N LYS A 93 28.01 1.89 6.51
CA LYS A 93 28.40 1.89 7.92
C LYS A 93 27.25 2.37 8.81
N ALA A 94 26.44 3.31 8.34
CA ALA A 94 25.28 3.81 9.06
C ALA A 94 24.18 2.73 9.11
N PHE A 95 23.99 1.99 8.02
CA PHE A 95 23.08 0.85 8.01
C PHE A 95 23.54 -0.25 8.98
N LYS A 96 24.82 -0.65 8.93
CA LYS A 96 25.37 -1.66 9.88
C LYS A 96 25.19 -1.24 11.34
N SER A 97 25.51 0.02 11.66
CA SER A 97 25.32 0.54 13.01
C SER A 97 23.85 0.54 13.43
N SER A 98 22.94 0.91 12.53
CA SER A 98 21.50 0.91 12.79
C SER A 98 20.96 -0.50 12.95
N ALA A 99 21.46 -1.45 12.15
CA ALA A 99 21.10 -2.87 12.21
C ALA A 99 21.59 -3.50 13.53
N ASP A 100 22.81 -3.21 13.97
CA ASP A 100 23.33 -3.67 15.26
C ASP A 100 22.55 -3.09 16.43
N GLN A 101 22.14 -1.83 16.34
CA GLN A 101 21.31 -1.19 17.35
C GLN A 101 19.92 -1.80 17.40
N LEU A 102 19.28 -2.01 16.24
CA LEU A 102 17.99 -2.70 16.14
C LEU A 102 18.09 -4.12 16.71
N LYS A 103 19.15 -4.85 16.38
CA LYS A 103 19.40 -6.20 16.90
C LYS A 103 19.48 -6.19 18.42
N LYS A 104 20.23 -5.27 19.03
CA LYS A 104 20.28 -5.11 20.50
C LYS A 104 18.91 -4.80 21.09
N THR A 105 18.12 -3.95 20.44
CA THR A 105 16.75 -3.66 20.86
C THR A 105 15.81 -4.86 20.76
N MET A 106 16.00 -5.75 19.77
CA MET A 106 15.22 -6.99 19.65
C MET A 106 15.72 -8.10 20.60
N GLU A 107 17.00 -8.11 20.95
CA GLU A 107 17.58 -9.01 21.95
C GLU A 107 17.18 -8.64 23.38
N ASP A 108 16.79 -7.38 23.62
CA ASP A 108 16.15 -6.96 24.87
C ASP A 108 14.68 -7.39 24.87
N PRO A 109 14.29 -8.37 25.71
CA PRO A 109 12.92 -8.88 25.73
C PRO A 109 11.87 -7.82 26.11
N ASN A 110 12.24 -6.77 26.87
CA ASN A 110 11.30 -5.71 27.22
C ASN A 110 11.04 -4.77 26.03
N GLU A 111 12.09 -4.43 25.28
CA GLU A 111 11.96 -3.60 24.09
C GLU A 111 11.31 -4.38 22.93
N ALA A 112 11.64 -5.66 22.76
CA ALA A 112 10.98 -6.55 21.83
C ALA A 112 9.48 -6.71 22.14
N ALA A 113 9.11 -6.84 23.41
CA ALA A 113 7.72 -6.89 23.83
C ALA A 113 6.99 -5.57 23.54
N LYS A 114 7.60 -4.42 23.83
CA LYS A 114 7.04 -3.11 23.48
C LYS A 114 6.88 -2.94 21.97
N LEU A 115 7.84 -3.40 21.19
CA LEU A 115 7.80 -3.32 19.72
C LEU A 115 6.66 -4.20 19.18
N THR A 116 6.55 -5.43 19.66
CA THR A 116 5.47 -6.37 19.30
C THR A 116 4.11 -5.79 19.69
N ALA A 117 3.96 -5.29 20.92
CA ALA A 117 2.72 -4.68 21.40
C ALA A 117 2.34 -3.42 20.59
N LYS A 118 3.33 -2.59 20.24
CA LYS A 118 3.11 -1.42 19.37
C LYS A 118 2.66 -1.83 17.97
N MET A 119 3.26 -2.88 17.41
CA MET A 119 2.89 -3.41 16.11
C MET A 119 1.48 -4.02 16.12
N GLU A 120 1.16 -4.84 17.11
CA GLU A 120 -0.19 -5.38 17.31
C GLU A 120 -1.22 -4.27 17.50
N HIS A 121 -0.91 -3.24 18.29
CA HIS A 121 -1.79 -2.11 18.48
C HIS A 121 -2.02 -1.34 17.18
N MET A 122 -0.96 -1.04 16.42
CA MET A 122 -1.11 -0.37 15.12
C MET A 122 -1.88 -1.23 14.12
N MET A 123 -1.62 -2.54 14.06
CA MET A 123 -2.41 -3.45 13.22
C MET A 123 -3.88 -3.47 13.63
N LYS A 124 -4.17 -3.53 14.93
CA LYS A 124 -5.54 -3.54 15.45
C LYS A 124 -6.27 -2.23 15.13
N VAL A 125 -5.65 -1.08 15.38
CA VAL A 125 -6.20 0.24 15.06
C VAL A 125 -6.41 0.40 13.55
N GLY A 126 -5.45 -0.05 12.73
CA GLY A 126 -5.57 -0.05 11.28
C GLY A 126 -6.72 -0.91 10.77
N GLN A 127 -6.84 -2.15 11.28
CA GLN A 127 -7.95 -3.05 10.96
C GLN A 127 -9.30 -2.53 11.45
N GLU A 128 -9.36 -1.87 12.61
CA GLU A 128 -10.57 -1.25 13.13
C GLU A 128 -11.00 -0.05 12.27
N ALA A 129 -10.05 0.79 11.83
CA ALA A 129 -10.30 1.88 10.91
C ALA A 129 -10.79 1.38 9.54
N GLN A 130 -10.13 0.35 8.98
CA GLN A 130 -10.59 -0.32 7.76
C GLN A 130 -11.99 -0.92 7.94
N LYS A 131 -12.28 -1.57 9.07
CA LYS A 131 -13.60 -2.14 9.35
C LYS A 131 -14.67 -1.06 9.52
N ALA A 132 -14.36 0.09 10.11
CA ALA A 132 -15.28 1.20 10.24
C ALA A 132 -15.63 1.78 8.86
N GLU A 133 -14.64 2.05 8.02
CA GLU A 133 -14.88 2.51 6.65
C GLU A 133 -15.55 1.44 5.78
N ALA A 134 -15.20 0.17 5.94
CA ALA A 134 -15.87 -0.94 5.24
C ALA A 134 -17.33 -1.05 5.68
N LYS A 135 -17.65 -0.80 6.96
CA LYS A 135 -19.03 -0.74 7.43
C LYS A 135 -19.78 0.46 6.86
N ASP A 136 -19.16 1.63 6.79
CA ASP A 136 -19.80 2.81 6.22
C ASP A 136 -20.02 2.64 4.71
N THR A 137 -19.02 2.18 3.97
CA THR A 137 -19.15 1.87 2.53
C THR A 137 -20.14 0.74 2.27
N MET A 138 -20.21 -0.29 3.12
CA MET A 138 -21.20 -1.37 2.99
C MET A 138 -22.61 -0.90 3.40
N ALA A 139 -22.75 -0.03 4.39
CA ALA A 139 -24.01 0.59 4.76
C ALA A 139 -24.50 1.54 3.65
N GLU A 140 -23.60 2.29 3.03
CA GLU A 140 -23.89 3.17 1.91
C GLU A 140 -24.21 2.38 0.63
N ALA A 141 -23.51 1.27 0.39
CA ALA A 141 -23.85 0.32 -0.68
C ALA A 141 -25.20 -0.37 -0.42
N MET A 142 -25.51 -0.80 0.81
CA MET A 142 -26.83 -1.33 1.17
C MET A 142 -27.94 -0.28 1.04
N LYS A 143 -27.65 0.97 1.40
CA LYS A 143 -28.58 2.09 1.24
C LYS A 143 -28.83 2.40 -0.24
N ALA A 144 -27.79 2.36 -1.06
CA ALA A 144 -27.90 2.49 -2.50
C ALA A 144 -28.67 1.30 -3.11
N MET A 145 -28.47 0.07 -2.64
CA MET A 145 -29.24 -1.09 -3.10
C MET A 145 -30.72 -1.04 -2.68
N ASN A 146 -31.02 -0.38 -1.56
CA ASN A 146 -32.40 -0.12 -1.12
C ASN A 146 -33.01 1.13 -1.77
N ASP A 147 -32.24 1.91 -2.52
CA ASP A 147 -32.76 3.05 -3.27
C ASP A 147 -33.49 2.54 -4.52
N PRO A 148 -34.80 2.80 -4.67
CA PRO A 148 -35.58 2.34 -5.81
C PRO A 148 -35.04 2.84 -7.16
N SER A 149 -34.39 4.01 -7.19
CA SER A 149 -33.83 4.59 -8.40
C SER A 149 -32.56 3.85 -8.83
N VAL A 150 -31.68 3.53 -7.89
CA VAL A 150 -30.48 2.72 -8.13
C VAL A 150 -30.87 1.29 -8.49
N MET A 151 -31.90 0.71 -7.85
CA MET A 151 -32.40 -0.60 -8.22
C MET A 151 -33.02 -0.61 -9.63
N ALA A 152 -33.72 0.46 -10.02
CA ALA A 152 -34.26 0.62 -11.36
C ALA A 152 -33.16 0.82 -12.42
N GLU A 153 -32.12 1.58 -12.10
CA GLU A 153 -30.91 1.77 -12.90
C GLU A 153 -30.16 0.44 -13.09
N ALA A 154 -29.92 -0.29 -12.00
CA ALA A 154 -29.30 -1.61 -12.01
C ALA A 154 -30.14 -2.63 -12.80
N ALA A 155 -31.47 -2.61 -12.65
CA ALA A 155 -32.38 -3.43 -13.45
C ALA A 155 -32.38 -3.03 -14.94
N ARG A 156 -32.13 -1.75 -15.25
CA ARG A 156 -31.92 -1.26 -16.62
C ARG A 156 -30.60 -1.76 -17.20
N MET A 157 -29.49 -1.64 -16.47
CA MET A 157 -28.19 -2.21 -16.86
C MET A 157 -28.26 -3.73 -17.03
N MET A 158 -28.94 -4.46 -16.14
CA MET A 158 -29.14 -5.91 -16.28
C MET A 158 -29.96 -6.30 -17.53
N LYS A 159 -30.81 -5.39 -18.01
CA LYS A 159 -31.57 -5.54 -19.26
C LYS A 159 -30.82 -5.01 -20.48
N ASP A 160 -29.66 -4.37 -20.29
CA ASP A 160 -28.85 -3.88 -21.38
C ASP A 160 -28.24 -5.08 -22.13
N PRO A 161 -28.43 -5.20 -23.46
CA PRO A 161 -27.89 -6.30 -24.24
C PRO A 161 -26.36 -6.38 -24.21
N ASN A 162 -25.63 -5.27 -24.07
CA ASN A 162 -24.18 -5.28 -23.93
C ASN A 162 -23.74 -5.86 -22.58
N PHE A 163 -24.46 -5.50 -21.52
CA PHE A 163 -24.22 -6.06 -20.19
C PHE A 163 -24.58 -7.55 -20.16
N GLN A 164 -25.68 -7.98 -20.78
CA GLN A 164 -26.03 -9.40 -20.90
C GLN A 164 -25.01 -10.20 -21.70
N GLN A 165 -24.43 -9.61 -22.75
CA GLN A 165 -23.35 -10.23 -23.50
C GLN A 165 -22.07 -10.35 -22.68
N GLN A 166 -21.66 -9.29 -21.98
CA GLN A 166 -20.50 -9.33 -21.08
C GLN A 166 -20.72 -10.34 -19.95
N LEU A 167 -21.89 -10.35 -19.31
CA LEU A 167 -22.24 -11.30 -18.28
C LEU A 167 -22.24 -12.74 -18.83
N SER A 168 -22.71 -12.95 -20.07
CA SER A 168 -22.68 -14.26 -20.72
C SER A 168 -21.28 -14.70 -21.12
N GLN A 169 -20.37 -13.77 -21.46
CA GLN A 169 -18.96 -14.08 -21.69
C GLN A 169 -18.25 -14.41 -20.39
N MET A 170 -18.52 -13.64 -19.34
CA MET A 170 -17.98 -13.86 -18.01
C MET A 170 -18.52 -15.15 -17.39
N ALA A 171 -19.78 -15.51 -17.61
CA ALA A 171 -20.38 -16.79 -17.19
C ALA A 171 -19.83 -18.01 -17.94
N LYS A 172 -19.19 -17.80 -19.09
CA LYS A 172 -18.45 -18.85 -19.80
C LYS A 172 -17.03 -19.01 -19.25
N ASP A 173 -16.55 -18.06 -18.43
CA ASP A 173 -15.27 -18.19 -17.75
C ASP A 173 -15.36 -19.32 -16.69
N PRO A 174 -14.46 -20.32 -16.73
CA PRO A 174 -14.41 -21.40 -15.75
C PRO A 174 -14.29 -20.90 -14.29
N SER A 175 -13.66 -19.75 -14.10
CA SER A 175 -13.43 -19.12 -12.80
C SER A 175 -14.74 -18.55 -12.23
N PHE A 176 -15.55 -17.92 -13.10
CA PHE A 176 -16.86 -17.41 -12.72
C PHE A 176 -17.85 -18.54 -12.46
N LYS A 177 -17.77 -19.64 -13.22
CA LYS A 177 -18.56 -20.85 -12.95
C LYS A 177 -18.29 -21.40 -11.55
N LYS A 178 -17.02 -21.49 -11.13
CA LYS A 178 -16.67 -21.91 -9.76
C LYS A 178 -17.22 -20.95 -8.71
N TYR A 179 -17.17 -19.64 -8.98
CA TYR A 179 -17.71 -18.62 -8.09
C TYR A 179 -19.23 -18.72 -7.94
N VAL A 180 -19.96 -18.86 -9.04
CA VAL A 180 -21.42 -19.03 -9.04
C VAL A 180 -21.82 -20.33 -8.36
N SER A 181 -21.13 -21.44 -8.61
CA SER A 181 -21.39 -22.71 -7.94
C SER A 181 -21.13 -22.65 -6.43
N ALA A 182 -20.03 -22.02 -6.00
CA ALA A 182 -19.75 -21.82 -4.57
C ALA A 182 -20.78 -20.90 -3.90
N MET A 183 -21.26 -19.88 -4.61
CA MET A 183 -22.29 -18.97 -4.11
C MET A 183 -23.66 -19.67 -4.02
N GLN A 184 -24.00 -20.54 -4.97
CA GLN A 184 -25.20 -21.39 -4.92
C GLN A 184 -25.11 -22.39 -3.76
N GLU A 185 -23.98 -23.09 -3.57
CA GLU A 185 -23.76 -23.97 -2.42
C GLU A 185 -23.91 -23.21 -1.09
N MET A 186 -23.37 -22.00 -1.01
CA MET A 186 -23.49 -21.16 0.17
C MET A 186 -24.94 -20.73 0.43
N MET A 187 -25.73 -20.43 -0.60
CA MET A 187 -27.17 -20.09 -0.48
C MET A 187 -28.04 -21.30 -0.12
N GLU A 188 -27.66 -22.48 -0.59
CA GLU A 188 -28.32 -23.74 -0.27
C GLU A 188 -27.89 -24.28 1.11
N ASP A 189 -26.76 -23.81 1.68
CA ASP A 189 -26.36 -24.15 3.05
C ASP A 189 -27.43 -23.66 4.05
N PRO A 190 -28.02 -24.58 4.85
CA PRO A 190 -29.05 -24.25 5.84
C PRO A 190 -28.63 -23.18 6.84
N ARG A 191 -27.33 -23.01 7.09
CA ARG A 191 -26.79 -22.00 8.03
C ARG A 191 -26.83 -20.60 7.45
N THR A 192 -26.45 -20.42 6.19
CA THR A 192 -26.53 -19.13 5.50
C THR A 192 -27.97 -18.71 5.30
N LYS A 193 -28.85 -19.67 4.97
CA LYS A 193 -30.29 -19.42 4.83
C LYS A 193 -30.92 -18.90 6.13
N ARG A 194 -30.58 -19.49 7.29
CA ARG A 194 -30.97 -18.96 8.60
C ARG A 194 -30.39 -17.57 8.88
N GLN A 195 -29.16 -17.31 8.47
CA GLN A 195 -28.54 -15.98 8.63
C GLN A 195 -29.27 -14.92 7.81
N MET A 196 -29.64 -15.22 6.57
CA MET A 196 -30.46 -14.34 5.74
C MET A 196 -31.86 -14.15 6.30
N GLU A 197 -32.51 -15.19 6.82
CA GLU A 197 -33.81 -15.07 7.49
C GLU A 197 -33.73 -14.18 8.74
N MET A 198 -32.70 -14.33 9.58
CA MET A 198 -32.48 -13.44 10.72
C MET A 198 -32.21 -11.99 10.30
N MET A 199 -31.50 -11.80 9.18
CA MET A 199 -31.24 -10.48 8.64
C MET A 199 -32.50 -9.83 8.04
N ALA A 200 -33.37 -10.63 7.41
CA ALA A 200 -34.66 -10.19 6.89
C ALA A 200 -35.65 -9.87 8.03
N ASP A 201 -35.69 -10.66 9.09
CA ASP A 201 -36.54 -10.42 10.26
C ASP A 201 -36.10 -9.20 11.07
N SER A 202 -34.79 -8.96 11.19
CA SER A 202 -34.26 -7.72 11.78
C SER A 202 -34.56 -6.49 10.93
N PHE A 203 -34.61 -6.62 9.60
CA PHE A 203 -35.05 -5.54 8.71
C PHE A 203 -36.55 -5.26 8.81
N ARG A 204 -37.36 -6.32 8.94
CA ARG A 204 -38.83 -6.24 9.01
C ARG A 204 -39.33 -5.73 10.37
N SER A 205 -38.55 -5.89 11.43
CA SER A 205 -38.83 -5.34 12.76
C SER A 205 -38.31 -3.91 12.96
N ALA A 206 -37.50 -3.40 12.02
CA ALA A 206 -36.99 -2.03 12.00
C ALA A 206 -37.82 -1.08 11.10
N LEU A 207 -38.84 -1.60 10.40
CA LEU A 207 -39.87 -0.85 9.66
C LEU A 207 -41.17 -0.81 10.46
#